data_AF-A0A0A0IHU1-F1
#
_entry.id   AF-A0A0A0IHU1-F1
#
_cell.length_a   1.000
_cell.length_b   1.000
_cell.length_c   1.000
_cell.angle_alpha   90.00
_cell.angle_beta   90.00
_cell.angle_gamma   90.00
#
_symmetry.space_group_name_H-M   'P 1'
#
loop_
_entity.id
_entity.type
_entity.pdbx_description
1 polymer ?
#
loop_
_entity_poly.entity_id
_entity_poly.type
_entity_poly.pdbx_seq_one_letter_code
_entity_poly.pdbx_strand_id
1 'polypeptide(L)'
;MLAKAIVFITLALIFYTVGVFGEKSQGVLKKWHVIIFWMGLVCDTLGTRFMGDIAGSMFQMNLHGITGIMAILLMLFHALWATTVLIKDNEKTKKRFHKFSIVVWITWLVPYISGMIVGMSQ
;
A
#
# COMPACT_ATOMS: atom_id res chain seq x y z
N MET A 1 -5.37 -3.46 -21.02
CA MET A 1 -4.44 -3.01 -19.96
C MET A 1 -5.18 -2.30 -18.82
N LEU A 2 -6.15 -1.42 -19.12
CA LEU A 2 -6.93 -0.69 -18.11
C LEU A 2 -7.60 -1.58 -17.05
N ALA A 3 -8.33 -2.62 -17.47
CA ALA A 3 -8.96 -3.55 -16.51
C ALA A 3 -7.94 -4.20 -15.56
N LYS A 4 -6.73 -4.52 -16.03
CA LYS A 4 -5.66 -5.05 -15.17
C LYS A 4 -5.21 -4.00 -14.15
N ALA A 5 -4.96 -2.76 -14.60
CA ALA A 5 -4.58 -1.66 -13.70
C ALA A 5 -5.61 -1.46 -12.58
N ILE A 6 -6.90 -1.42 -12.92
CA ILE A 6 -7.99 -1.24 -11.94
C ILE A 6 -8.04 -2.42 -10.96
N VAL A 7 -7.99 -3.66 -11.46
CA VAL A 7 -8.01 -4.86 -10.61
C VAL A 7 -6.84 -4.86 -9.64
N PHE A 8 -5.62 -4.60 -10.11
CA PHE A 8 -4.42 -4.63 -9.26
C PHE A 8 -4.42 -3.50 -8.22
N ILE A 9 -4.80 -2.28 -8.58
CA ILE A 9 -4.90 -1.17 -7.60
C ILE A 9 -6.03 -1.38 -6.60
N THR A 10 -7.16 -1.95 -7.03
CA THR A 10 -8.25 -2.29 -6.10
C THR A 10 -7.84 -3.41 -5.15
N LEU A 11 -7.12 -4.43 -5.64
CA LEU A 11 -6.54 -5.47 -4.81
C LEU A 11 -5.52 -4.92 -3.81
N ALA A 12 -4.70 -3.95 -4.22
CA ALA A 12 -3.77 -3.27 -3.33
C ALA A 12 -4.51 -2.58 -2.17
N LEU A 13 -5.59 -1.83 -2.48
CA LEU A 13 -6.46 -1.23 -1.46
C LEU A 13 -7.04 -2.29 -0.50
N ILE A 14 -7.59 -3.38 -1.05
CA ILE A 14 -8.21 -4.44 -0.24
C ILE A 14 -7.18 -5.08 0.68
N PHE A 15 -6.05 -5.55 0.13
CA PHE A 15 -4.99 -6.17 0.92
C PHE A 15 -4.46 -5.21 1.97
N TYR A 16 -4.18 -3.96 1.60
CA TYR A 16 -3.62 -3.02 2.55
C TYR A 16 -4.58 -2.70 3.69
N THR A 17 -5.86 -2.52 3.38
CA THR A 17 -6.92 -2.32 4.37
C THR A 17 -7.09 -3.55 5.27
N VAL A 18 -7.18 -4.76 4.71
CA VAL A 18 -7.31 -6.00 5.48
C VAL A 18 -6.10 -6.22 6.38
N GLY A 19 -4.89 -5.95 5.90
CA GLY A 19 -3.67 -6.05 6.70
C GLY A 19 -3.68 -5.09 7.89
N VAL A 20 -3.96 -3.80 7.66
CA VAL A 20 -3.90 -2.76 8.71
C VAL A 20 -5.03 -2.91 9.72
N PHE A 21 -6.27 -3.13 9.27
CA PHE A 21 -7.40 -3.27 10.18
C PHE A 21 -7.47 -4.65 10.83
N GLY A 22 -7.03 -5.70 10.14
CA GLY A 22 -6.86 -7.04 10.72
C GLY A 22 -5.83 -7.02 11.86
N GLU A 23 -4.71 -6.32 11.65
CA GLU A 23 -3.69 -6.14 12.67
C GLU A 23 -4.18 -5.31 13.86
N LYS A 24 -4.87 -4.20 13.60
CA LYS A 24 -5.50 -3.38 14.64
C LYS A 24 -6.51 -4.18 15.46
N SER A 25 -7.37 -4.96 14.81
CA SER A 25 -8.41 -5.79 15.45
C SER A 25 -7.80 -6.88 16.33
N GLN A 26 -6.73 -7.53 15.86
CA GLN A 26 -6.03 -8.56 16.64
C GLN A 26 -5.09 -7.98 17.71
N GLY A 27 -4.80 -6.68 17.66
CA GLY A 27 -3.96 -5.97 18.62
C GLY A 27 -2.49 -6.42 18.61
N VAL A 28 -2.08 -7.24 17.64
CA VAL A 28 -0.73 -7.81 17.55
C VAL A 28 -0.37 -8.11 16.10
N LEU A 29 0.86 -7.80 15.71
CA LEU A 29 1.39 -8.17 14.40
C LEU A 29 1.64 -9.69 14.31
N LYS A 30 0.97 -10.37 13.37
CA LYS A 30 1.13 -11.79 13.06
C LYS A 30 1.73 -11.99 11.66
N LYS A 31 2.21 -13.20 11.39
CA LYS A 31 2.83 -13.59 10.10
C LYS A 31 1.91 -13.30 8.89
N TRP A 32 0.61 -13.58 9.01
CA TRP A 32 -0.33 -13.38 7.91
C TRP A 32 -0.53 -11.90 7.53
N HIS A 33 -0.46 -10.96 8.50
CA HIS A 33 -0.51 -9.53 8.20
C HIS A 33 0.65 -9.12 7.30
N VAL A 34 1.86 -9.61 7.61
CA VAL A 34 3.07 -9.34 6.82
C VAL A 34 2.93 -9.87 5.39
N ILE A 35 2.42 -11.10 5.23
CA ILE A 35 2.14 -11.68 3.90
C ILE A 35 1.18 -10.77 3.11
N ILE A 36 0.10 -10.30 3.75
CA ILE A 36 -0.86 -9.40 3.11
C ILE A 36 -0.24 -8.03 2.77
N PHE A 37 0.63 -7.46 3.61
CA PHE A 37 1.32 -6.21 3.29
C PHE A 37 2.21 -6.37 2.06
N TRP A 38 2.93 -7.48 1.93
CA TRP A 38 3.72 -7.78 0.73
C TRP A 38 2.84 -7.99 -0.50
N MET A 39 1.72 -8.71 -0.39
CA MET A 39 0.77 -8.85 -1.50
C MET A 39 0.18 -7.50 -1.93
N GLY A 40 -0.19 -6.66 -0.97
CA GLY A 40 -0.65 -5.29 -1.22
C GLY A 40 0.38 -4.46 -1.99
N LEU A 41 1.66 -4.50 -1.57
CA LEU A 41 2.76 -3.79 -2.24
C LEU A 41 2.99 -4.28 -3.66
N VAL A 42 2.98 -5.60 -3.88
CA VAL A 42 3.13 -6.19 -5.22
C VAL A 42 1.96 -5.76 -6.11
N CYS A 43 0.73 -5.80 -5.59
CA CYS A 43 -0.44 -5.35 -6.31
C CYS A 43 -0.38 -3.86 -6.65
N ASP A 44 0.06 -3.01 -5.72
CA ASP A 44 0.20 -1.56 -5.92
C ASP A 44 1.22 -1.28 -7.01
N THR A 45 2.41 -1.87 -6.91
CA THR A 45 3.49 -1.72 -7.89
C THR A 45 3.08 -2.17 -9.30
N LEU A 46 2.39 -3.30 -9.41
CA LEU A 46 1.88 -3.80 -10.69
C LEU A 46 0.77 -2.92 -11.25
N GLY A 47 -0.15 -2.46 -10.38
CA GLY A 47 -1.21 -1.54 -10.75
C GLY A 47 -0.67 -0.22 -11.29
N THR A 48 0.24 0.42 -10.56
CA THR A 48 0.93 1.65 -10.99
C THR A 48 1.72 1.43 -12.28
N ARG A 49 2.39 0.29 -12.44
CA ARG A 49 3.07 -0.04 -13.69
C ARG A 49 2.11 -0.12 -14.88
N PHE A 50 0.99 -0.81 -14.74
CA PHE A 50 0.00 -0.89 -15.81
C PHE A 50 -0.65 0.47 -16.10
N MET A 51 -0.87 1.31 -15.10
CA MET A 51 -1.31 2.70 -15.30
C MET A 51 -0.27 3.50 -16.08
N GLY A 52 1.00 3.33 -15.74
CA GLY A 52 2.13 3.95 -16.44
C GLY A 52 2.23 3.55 -17.90
N ASP A 53 2.08 2.26 -18.19
CA ASP A 53 2.08 1.73 -19.56
C ASP A 53 0.91 2.31 -20.39
N ILE A 54 -0.25 2.57 -19.76
CA ILE A 54 -1.41 3.20 -20.40
C ILE A 54 -1.17 4.70 -20.65
N ALA A 55 -0.57 5.40 -19.68
CA ALA A 55 -0.30 6.82 -19.75
C ALA A 55 0.92 7.18 -20.63
N GLY A 56 1.60 6.19 -21.22
CA GLY A 56 2.82 6.38 -22.00
C GLY A 56 4.07 6.73 -21.17
N SER A 57 3.94 6.83 -19.85
CA SER A 57 5.05 7.00 -18.92
C SER A 57 4.67 6.47 -17.54
N MET A 58 5.58 5.72 -16.90
CA MET A 58 5.42 5.31 -15.50
C MET A 58 5.43 6.49 -14.53
N PHE A 59 6.09 7.60 -14.91
CA PHE A 59 6.26 8.75 -14.04
C PHE A 59 5.84 10.03 -14.79
N GLN A 60 4.64 10.50 -14.49
CA GLN A 60 4.28 11.87 -14.82
C GLN A 60 4.73 12.77 -13.67
N MET A 61 5.43 13.85 -13.99
CA MET A 61 5.82 14.93 -13.06
C MET A 61 4.59 15.77 -12.66
N ASN A 62 3.53 15.11 -12.21
CA ASN A 62 2.32 15.72 -11.66
C ASN A 62 2.18 15.31 -10.18
N LEU A 63 1.28 15.98 -9.47
CA LEU A 63 1.06 15.75 -8.03
C LEU A 63 0.73 14.28 -7.72
N HIS A 64 -0.02 13.61 -8.60
CA HIS A 64 -0.39 12.20 -8.45
C HIS A 64 0.83 11.26 -8.61
N GLY A 65 1.68 11.46 -9.62
CA GLY A 65 2.85 10.63 -9.85
C GLY A 65 3.88 10.70 -8.72
N ILE A 66 4.13 11.90 -8.18
CA ILE A 66 5.04 12.10 -7.04
C ILE A 66 4.48 11.43 -5.78
N THR A 67 3.20 11.67 -5.48
CA THR A 67 2.55 11.06 -4.30
C THR A 67 2.43 9.55 -4.43
N GLY A 68 2.24 9.02 -5.65
CA GLY A 68 2.19 7.59 -5.95
C GLY A 68 3.50 6.87 -5.67
N ILE A 69 4.65 7.40 -6.15
CA ILE A 69 5.96 6.81 -5.82
C ILE A 69 6.21 6.88 -4.31
N MET A 70 5.87 8.00 -3.68
CA MET A 70 6.02 8.13 -2.23
C MET A 70 5.19 7.07 -1.48
N ALA A 71 3.98 6.76 -1.94
CA ALA A 71 3.14 5.69 -1.42
C ALA A 71 3.80 4.31 -1.53
N ILE A 72 4.32 3.95 -2.71
CA ILE A 72 4.99 2.66 -2.92
C ILE A 72 6.22 2.52 -2.01
N LEU A 73 7.05 3.56 -1.92
CA LEU A 73 8.22 3.56 -1.04
C LEU A 73 7.82 3.44 0.43
N LEU A 74 6.75 4.13 0.84
CA LEU A 74 6.24 4.07 2.20
C LEU A 74 5.65 2.69 2.54
N MET A 75 4.92 2.06 1.61
CA MET A 75 4.43 0.68 1.75
C MET A 75 5.58 -0.32 1.82
N LEU A 76 6.63 -0.16 1.01
CA LEU A 76 7.82 -0.99 1.05
C LEU A 76 8.51 -0.88 2.42
N PHE A 77 8.72 0.35 2.90
CA PHE A 77 9.27 0.59 4.22
C PHE A 77 8.41 -0.07 5.32
N HIS A 78 7.09 0.08 5.22
CA HIS A 78 6.14 -0.51 6.16
C HIS A 78 6.20 -2.05 6.16
N ALA A 79 6.25 -2.69 4.99
CA ALA A 79 6.35 -4.14 4.85
C ALA A 79 7.68 -4.70 5.38
N LEU A 80 8.80 -4.02 5.10
CA LEU A 80 10.12 -4.36 5.63
C LEU A 80 10.16 -4.20 7.16
N TRP A 81 9.58 -3.12 7.68
CA TRP A 81 9.46 -2.89 9.11
C TRP A 81 8.59 -3.95 9.78
N ALA A 82 7.46 -4.32 9.19
CA ALA A 82 6.59 -5.40 9.67
C ALA A 82 7.35 -6.73 9.75
N THR A 83 8.12 -7.04 8.71
CA THR A 83 8.97 -8.24 8.65
C THR A 83 10.03 -8.22 9.75
N THR A 84 10.69 -7.08 9.96
CA THR A 84 11.70 -6.91 11.01
C THR A 84 11.10 -7.07 12.42
N VAL A 85 9.94 -6.46 12.67
CA VAL A 85 9.23 -6.57 13.97
C VAL A 85 8.77 -7.99 14.24
N LEU A 86 8.36 -8.71 13.20
CA LEU A 86 7.97 -10.11 13.29
C LEU A 86 9.16 -11.02 13.63
N ILE A 87 10.33 -10.81 12.98
CA ILE A 87 11.56 -11.59 13.21
C ILE A 87 12.16 -11.31 14.59
N LYS A 88 12.17 -10.04 15.03
CA LYS A 88 12.70 -9.66 16.36
C LYS A 88 11.85 -10.18 17.52
N ASP A 89 10.65 -10.68 17.24
CA ASP A 89 9.73 -11.30 18.21
C ASP A 89 9.44 -10.46 19.47
N ASN A 90 9.55 -9.12 19.36
CA ASN A 90 9.34 -8.23 20.49
C ASN A 90 7.83 -7.94 20.68
N GLU A 91 7.24 -8.56 21.69
CA GLU A 91 5.82 -8.41 22.07
C GLU A 91 5.36 -6.95 22.22
N LYS A 92 6.18 -6.08 22.83
CA LYS A 92 5.83 -4.67 23.02
C LYS A 92 5.72 -3.94 21.69
N THR A 93 6.63 -4.23 20.76
CA THR A 93 6.64 -3.61 19.42
C THR A 93 5.50 -4.15 18.58
N LYS A 94 5.27 -5.47 18.58
CA LYS A 94 4.16 -6.11 17.85
C LYS A 94 2.79 -5.58 18.27
N LYS A 95 2.59 -5.30 19.57
CA LYS A 95 1.31 -4.75 20.08
C LYS A 95 1.10 -3.28 19.74
N ARG A 96 2.18 -2.51 19.51
CA ARG A 96 2.08 -1.07 19.18
C ARG A 96 2.15 -0.79 17.68
N PHE A 97 2.47 -1.79 16.85
CA PHE A 97 2.69 -1.65 15.42
C PHE A 97 1.48 -1.05 14.68
N HIS A 98 0.25 -1.40 15.08
CA HIS A 98 -0.98 -0.92 14.44
C HIS A 98 -1.09 0.61 14.39
N LYS A 99 -0.52 1.32 15.38
CA LYS A 99 -0.52 2.80 15.37
C LYS A 99 0.27 3.35 14.20
N PHE A 100 1.41 2.72 13.89
CA PHE A 100 2.22 3.05 12.74
C PHE A 100 1.53 2.63 11.44
N SER A 101 0.96 1.42 11.39
CA SER A 101 0.22 0.93 10.21
C SER A 101 -0.92 1.84 9.78
N ILE A 102 -1.70 2.38 10.73
CA ILE A 102 -2.81 3.29 10.42
C ILE A 102 -2.32 4.58 9.78
N VAL A 103 -1.21 5.15 10.28
CA VAL A 103 -0.64 6.38 9.71
C VAL A 103 -0.22 6.14 8.27
N VAL A 104 0.51 5.04 8.01
CA VAL A 104 0.95 4.71 6.65
C VAL A 104 -0.25 4.49 5.72
N TRP A 105 -1.30 3.81 6.18
CA TRP A 105 -2.52 3.58 5.41
C TRP A 105 -3.25 4.86 5.04
N ILE A 106 -3.39 5.81 5.97
CA ILE A 106 -3.99 7.12 5.68
C ILE A 106 -3.15 7.90 4.66
N THR A 107 -1.82 7.87 4.80
CA THR A 107 -0.92 8.53 3.83
C THR A 107 -1.03 7.90 2.45
N TRP A 108 -1.16 6.57 2.36
CA TRP A 108 -1.32 5.85 1.09
C TRP A 108 -2.66 6.13 0.40
N LEU A 109 -3.73 6.46 1.14
CA LEU A 109 -5.02 6.83 0.54
C LEU A 109 -4.96 8.12 -0.29
N VAL A 110 -4.03 9.03 -0.01
CA VAL A 110 -3.89 10.31 -0.73
C VAL A 110 -3.59 10.08 -2.24
N PRO A 111 -2.53 9.35 -2.63
CA PRO A 111 -2.29 9.03 -4.03
C PRO A 111 -3.41 8.19 -4.65
N TYR A 112 -4.00 7.25 -3.90
CA TYR A 112 -5.12 6.44 -4.39
C TYR A 112 -6.32 7.30 -4.81
N ILE A 113 -6.79 8.19 -3.92
CA ILE A 113 -7.94 9.07 -4.18
C ILE A 113 -7.61 10.08 -5.28
N SER A 114 -6.43 10.71 -5.23
CA SER A 114 -6.02 11.65 -6.28
C SER A 114 -5.98 10.98 -7.65
N GLY A 115 -5.51 9.74 -7.76
CA GLY A 115 -5.49 8.97 -9.00
C GLY A 115 -6.88 8.69 -9.54
N MET A 116 -7.82 8.30 -8.66
CA MET A 116 -9.22 8.12 -9.06
C MET A 116 -9.84 9.41 -9.59
N ILE A 117 -9.62 10.54 -8.91
CA ILE A 117 -10.17 11.84 -9.33
C ILE A 117 -9.61 12.23 -10.71
N VAL A 118 -8.29 12.12 -10.90
CA VAL A 118 -7.65 12.43 -12.19
C VAL A 118 -8.22 11.52 -13.29
N GLY A 119 -8.36 10.23 -13.03
CA GLY A 119 -8.92 9.27 -13.99
C GLY A 119 -10.41 9.48 -14.32
N MET A 120 -11.19 10.08 -13.41
CA MET A 120 -12.60 10.45 -13.67
C MET A 120 -12.74 11.79 -14.40
N SER A 121 -11.71 12.64 -14.36
CA SER A 121 -11.70 13.97 -14.97
C SER A 121 -11.19 14.00 -16.41
N GLN A 122 -10.76 12.84 -16.95
CA GLN A 122 -10.32 12.64 -18.33
C GLN A 122 -11.30 11.71 -19.06
#